data_AF-L7C798-F1
#
_entry.id   AF-L7C798-F1
#
_cell.length_a   1.000
_cell.length_b   1.000
_cell.length_c   1.000
_cell.angle_alpha   90.00
_cell.angle_beta   90.00
_cell.angle_gamma   90.00
#
_symmetry.space_group_name_H-M   'P 1'
#
loop_
_entity.id
_entity.type
_entity.pdbx_description
1 polymer ?
#
loop_
_entity_poly.entity_id
_entity_poly.type
_entity_poly.pdbx_seq_one_letter_code
_entity_poly.pdbx_strand_id
1 'polypeptide(L)'
;MRTGDMMDMPVGSCGVLVDRKTGAVHGLGSAFDLQYWLDAYDRGLHLPTDVIVLTVNDRQRAAFALERLQMSYVIPEVAYGETWTVPRHYNTKDFVRSFESLPSRFERQNLIFRMHELDAIATNTDLTIALEPHADG
;
A
#
# COMPACT_ATOMS: atom_id res chain seq x y z
N MET A 1 -17.16 8.87 -8.11
CA MET A 1 -17.97 10.09 -7.87
C MET A 1 -18.42 10.64 -9.21
N ARG A 2 -19.68 11.07 -9.30
CA ARG A 2 -20.40 11.32 -10.56
C ARG A 2 -21.18 12.64 -10.48
N THR A 3 -20.61 13.67 -9.86
CA THR A 3 -21.18 15.01 -9.83
C THR A 3 -20.35 15.88 -10.75
N GLY A 4 -20.90 16.28 -11.89
CA GLY A 4 -20.28 17.21 -12.83
C GLY A 4 -20.22 18.64 -12.30
N ASP A 5 -20.09 18.81 -10.99
CA ASP A 5 -20.03 20.10 -10.32
C ASP A 5 -18.57 20.48 -10.10
N MET A 6 -18.14 21.57 -10.73
CA MET A 6 -16.77 22.09 -10.63
C MET A 6 -16.41 22.52 -9.21
N MET A 7 -17.40 22.76 -8.34
CA MET A 7 -17.18 23.14 -6.94
C MET A 7 -16.92 21.93 -6.02
N ASP A 8 -17.23 20.72 -6.48
CA ASP A 8 -16.89 19.46 -5.81
C ASP A 8 -15.48 18.97 -6.20
N MET A 9 -14.75 19.70 -7.06
CA MET A 9 -13.37 19.34 -7.37
C MET A 9 -12.54 19.38 -6.08
N PRO A 10 -11.87 18.28 -5.70
CA PRO A 10 -11.02 18.27 -4.53
C PRO A 10 -9.92 19.32 -4.69
N VAL A 11 -10.03 20.40 -3.91
CA VAL A 11 -9.03 21.46 -3.78
C VAL A 11 -7.78 20.82 -3.20
N GLY A 12 -6.67 20.89 -3.96
CA GLY A 12 -5.43 20.19 -3.61
C GLY A 12 -5.33 18.77 -4.17
N SER A 13 -5.92 18.49 -5.34
CA SER A 13 -5.59 17.31 -6.14
C SER A 13 -4.71 17.70 -7.33
N CYS A 14 -3.73 16.87 -7.67
CA CYS A 14 -2.98 16.98 -8.93
C CYS A 14 -3.80 16.52 -10.16
N GLY A 15 -5.14 16.48 -10.05
CA GLY A 15 -6.05 15.98 -11.07
C GLY A 15 -6.50 14.54 -10.84
N VAL A 16 -6.90 13.87 -11.91
CA VAL A 16 -7.40 12.49 -11.91
C VAL A 16 -6.77 11.69 -13.04
N LEU A 17 -6.47 10.41 -12.79
CA LEU A 17 -6.15 9.44 -13.83
C LEU A 17 -7.40 8.61 -14.15
N VAL A 18 -7.66 8.41 -15.44
CA VAL A 18 -8.77 7.59 -15.90
C VAL A 18 -8.23 6.46 -16.74
N ASP A 19 -8.45 5.22 -16.28
CA ASP A 19 -8.13 4.03 -17.05
C ASP A 19 -9.02 4.00 -18.31
N ARG A 20 -8.40 4.01 -19.49
CA ARG A 20 -9.14 4.06 -20.76
C ARG A 20 -9.92 2.79 -21.08
N LYS A 21 -9.51 1.64 -20.54
CA LYS A 21 -10.13 0.33 -20.81
C LYS A 21 -11.28 0.06 -19.84
N THR A 22 -11.07 0.35 -18.56
CA THR A 22 -12.04 0.03 -17.50
C THR A 22 -12.94 1.22 -17.14
N GLY A 23 -12.51 2.44 -17.46
CA GLY A 23 -13.17 3.67 -17.02
C GLY A 23 -12.96 3.99 -15.53
N ALA A 24 -12.09 3.25 -14.84
CA ALA A 24 -11.77 3.50 -13.43
C ALA A 24 -11.13 4.88 -13.27
N VAL A 25 -11.56 5.61 -12.24
CA VAL A 25 -11.08 6.96 -11.95
C VAL A 25 -10.27 6.93 -10.66
N HIS A 26 -9.02 7.34 -10.74
CA HIS A 26 -8.08 7.43 -9.62
C HIS A 26 -7.79 8.89 -9.34
N GLY A 27 -8.24 9.39 -8.18
CA GLY A 27 -7.94 10.74 -7.73
C GLY A 27 -6.48 10.85 -7.32
N LEU A 28 -5.78 11.88 -7.81
CA LEU A 28 -4.42 12.17 -7.38
C LEU A 28 -4.45 13.08 -6.14
N GLY A 29 -3.55 12.84 -5.19
CA GLY A 29 -3.37 13.74 -4.06
C GLY A 29 -2.58 15.00 -4.44
N SER A 30 -2.34 15.87 -3.46
CA SER A 30 -1.37 17.00 -3.54
C SER A 30 -0.04 16.70 -2.88
N ALA A 31 0.10 15.55 -2.22
CA ALA A 31 1.29 15.21 -1.43
C ALA A 31 2.56 15.07 -2.27
N PHE A 32 2.43 14.75 -3.56
CA PHE A 32 3.52 14.54 -4.50
C PHE A 32 3.21 15.20 -5.84
N ASP A 33 4.25 15.42 -6.65
CA ASP A 33 4.12 15.95 -8.01
C ASP A 33 3.45 14.96 -8.98
N LEU A 34 3.10 15.44 -10.18
CA LEU A 34 2.44 14.62 -11.19
C LEU A 34 3.29 13.41 -11.62
N GLN A 35 4.61 13.57 -11.70
CA GLN A 35 5.49 12.49 -12.18
C GLN A 35 5.46 11.30 -11.22
N TYR A 36 5.52 11.57 -9.92
CA TYR A 36 5.37 10.53 -8.90
C TYR A 36 4.10 9.71 -9.09
N TRP A 37 2.96 10.38 -9.33
CA TRP A 37 1.67 9.71 -9.51
C TRP A 37 1.62 8.84 -10.75
N LEU A 38 2.17 9.33 -11.86
CA LEU A 38 2.26 8.58 -13.11
C LEU A 38 3.14 7.34 -12.93
N ASP A 39 4.30 7.48 -12.30
CA ASP A 39 5.21 6.38 -12.03
C ASP A 39 4.59 5.32 -11.10
N ALA A 40 3.90 5.76 -10.04
CA ALA A 40 3.19 4.87 -9.13
C ALA A 40 2.02 4.14 -9.84
N TYR A 41 1.34 4.83 -10.75
CA TYR A 41 0.27 4.23 -11.56
C TYR A 41 0.82 3.15 -12.50
N ASP A 42 1.89 3.45 -13.24
CA ASP A 42 2.55 2.53 -14.17
C ASP A 42 3.11 1.29 -13.47
N ARG A 43 3.52 1.43 -12.21
CA ARG A 43 3.95 0.32 -11.33
C ARG A 43 2.77 -0.47 -10.72
N GLY A 44 1.53 -0.09 -10.98
CA GLY A 44 0.34 -0.75 -10.44
C GLY A 44 0.05 -0.47 -8.95
N LEU A 45 0.77 0.46 -8.31
CA LEU A 45 0.65 0.73 -6.87
C LEU A 45 -0.67 1.42 -6.48
N HIS A 46 -1.46 1.84 -7.47
CA HIS A 46 -2.81 2.36 -7.29
C HIS A 46 -3.84 1.27 -6.96
N LEU A 47 -3.46 0.00 -7.07
CA LEU A 47 -4.27 -1.15 -6.69
C LEU A 47 -3.79 -1.74 -5.36
N PRO A 48 -4.67 -2.41 -4.61
CA PRO A 48 -4.24 -3.22 -3.46
C PRO A 48 -3.17 -4.22 -3.88
N THR A 49 -2.07 -4.26 -3.13
CA THR A 49 -0.88 -5.06 -3.45
C THR A 49 -0.51 -5.93 -2.25
N ASP A 50 -0.19 -7.19 -2.48
CA ASP A 50 0.39 -8.07 -1.49
C ASP A 50 1.90 -7.85 -1.42
N VAL A 51 2.42 -7.70 -0.20
CA VAL A 51 3.87 -7.66 0.05
C VAL A 51 4.31 -9.00 0.59
N ILE A 52 5.22 -9.66 -0.11
CA ILE A 52 5.73 -10.98 0.26
C ILE A 52 7.21 -10.84 0.61
N VAL A 53 7.55 -11.05 1.87
CA VAL A 53 8.95 -11.09 2.31
C VAL A 53 9.49 -12.48 2.04
N LEU A 54 10.53 -12.55 1.20
CA LEU A 54 11.12 -13.81 0.75
C LEU A 54 12.33 -14.20 1.59
N THR A 55 13.20 -13.24 1.88
CA THR A 55 14.44 -13.44 2.64
C THR A 55 14.67 -12.28 3.59
N VAL A 56 15.32 -12.57 4.72
CA VAL A 56 15.70 -11.59 5.73
C VAL A 56 17.11 -11.92 6.23
N ASN A 57 18.03 -10.99 6.06
CA ASN A 57 19.43 -11.10 6.49
C ASN A 57 19.64 -10.44 7.86
N ASP A 58 19.07 -9.25 8.07
CA ASP A 58 19.05 -8.56 9.37
C ASP A 58 17.60 -8.30 9.78
N ARG A 59 17.14 -9.00 10.83
CA ARG A 59 15.74 -8.94 11.29
C ARG A 59 15.33 -7.55 11.79
N GLN A 60 16.22 -6.84 12.48
CA GLN A 60 15.87 -5.53 13.04
C GLN A 60 15.77 -4.51 11.91
N ARG A 61 16.79 -4.45 11.04
CA ARG A 61 16.80 -3.50 9.91
C ARG A 61 15.69 -3.79 8.90
N ALA A 62 15.41 -5.06 8.63
CA ALA A 62 14.30 -5.46 7.77
C ALA A 62 12.95 -5.01 8.36
N ALA A 63 12.72 -5.19 9.67
CA ALA A 63 11.49 -4.75 10.31
C ALA A 63 11.32 -3.22 10.27
N PHE A 64 12.40 -2.46 10.52
CA PHE A 64 12.35 -1.00 10.38
C PHE A 64 12.08 -0.56 8.94
N ALA A 65 12.63 -1.26 7.94
CA ALA A 65 12.35 -0.97 6.54
C ALA A 65 10.87 -1.21 6.19
N LEU A 66 10.29 -2.32 6.65
CA LEU A 66 8.87 -2.63 6.43
C LEU A 66 7.92 -1.70 7.19
N GLU A 67 8.28 -1.25 8.40
CA GLU A 67 7.47 -0.31 9.18
C GLU A 67 7.26 1.02 8.45
N ARG A 68 8.24 1.46 7.64
CA ARG A 68 8.12 2.66 6.81
C ARG A 68 7.08 2.54 5.69
N LEU A 69 6.74 1.31 5.28
CA LEU A 69 5.65 1.08 4.32
C LEU A 69 4.27 1.36 4.92
N GLN A 70 4.17 1.48 6.25
CA GLN A 70 2.91 1.74 6.98
C GLN A 70 1.80 0.74 6.63
N MET A 71 2.20 -0.52 6.40
CA MET A 71 1.27 -1.61 6.08
C MET A 71 0.23 -1.79 7.19
N SER A 72 -0.98 -2.18 6.79
CA SER A 72 -2.13 -2.32 7.68
C SER A 72 -2.88 -3.63 7.48
N TYR A 73 -3.67 -3.98 8.49
CA TYR A 73 -4.59 -5.11 8.49
C TYR A 73 -5.90 -4.70 9.16
N VAL A 74 -6.97 -5.44 8.89
CA VAL A 74 -8.30 -5.16 9.42
C VAL A 74 -8.69 -6.26 10.42
N ILE A 75 -9.16 -5.85 11.59
CA ILE A 75 -9.81 -6.76 12.54
C ILE A 75 -11.32 -6.53 12.45
N PRO A 76 -12.13 -7.55 12.11
CA PRO A 76 -13.58 -7.46 12.23
C PRO A 76 -13.98 -7.56 13.71
N GLU A 77 -14.73 -6.57 14.19
CA GLU A 77 -15.28 -6.52 15.54
C GLU A 77 -16.81 -6.48 15.45
N VAL A 78 -17.49 -7.41 16.13
CA VAL A 78 -18.96 -7.44 16.16
C VAL A 78 -19.44 -6.66 17.39
N ALA A 79 -20.12 -5.54 17.16
CA ALA A 79 -20.71 -4.72 18.21
C ALA A 79 -22.11 -4.28 17.79
N TYR A 80 -23.07 -4.33 18.72
CA TYR A 80 -24.47 -3.92 18.48
C TYR A 80 -25.17 -4.61 17.30
N GLY A 81 -24.75 -5.83 16.94
CA GLY A 81 -25.31 -6.57 15.79
C GLY A 81 -24.74 -6.15 14.43
N GLU A 82 -23.75 -5.25 14.41
CA GLU A 82 -23.04 -4.82 13.20
C GLU A 82 -21.58 -5.28 13.24
N THR A 83 -21.00 -5.56 12.07
CA THR A 83 -19.57 -5.87 11.93
C THR A 83 -18.81 -4.60 11.58
N TRP A 84 -17.99 -4.13 12.52
CA TRP A 84 -17.09 -3.00 12.36
C TRP A 84 -15.73 -3.49 11.89
N THR A 85 -15.12 -2.77 10.95
CA THR A 85 -13.76 -3.05 10.50
C THR A 85 -12.81 -2.00 11.08
N VAL A 86 -11.97 -2.39 12.04
CA VAL A 86 -10.99 -1.49 12.65
C VAL A 86 -9.64 -1.70 11.96
N PRO A 87 -9.15 -0.72 11.18
CA PRO A 87 -7.82 -0.81 10.59
C PRO A 87 -6.75 -0.66 11.68
N ARG A 88 -5.72 -1.50 11.60
CA ARG A 88 -4.52 -1.44 12.45
C ARG A 88 -3.28 -1.49 11.58
N HIS A 89 -2.18 -0.91 12.07
CA HIS A 89 -0.89 -0.99 11.39
C HIS A 89 -0.04 -2.09 11.99
N TYR A 90 0.73 -2.77 11.12
CA TYR A 90 1.80 -3.64 11.57
C TYR A 90 2.91 -2.79 12.21
N ASN A 91 3.42 -3.26 13.34
CA ASN A 91 4.58 -2.65 13.99
C ASN A 91 5.83 -3.53 13.84
N THR A 92 6.98 -2.99 14.24
CA THR A 92 8.26 -3.72 14.24
C THR A 92 8.19 -5.13 14.86
N LYS A 93 7.45 -5.33 15.96
CA LYS A 93 7.34 -6.66 16.60
C LYS A 93 6.55 -7.64 15.73
N ASP A 94 5.50 -7.18 15.06
CA ASP A 94 4.71 -8.01 14.16
C ASP A 94 5.56 -8.49 12.98
N PHE A 95 6.39 -7.59 12.41
CA PHE A 95 7.34 -7.96 11.36
C PHE A 95 8.38 -8.97 11.83
N VAL A 96 9.04 -8.70 12.96
CA VAL A 96 10.04 -9.64 13.50
C VAL A 96 9.44 -11.03 13.73
N ARG A 97 8.20 -11.10 14.22
CA ARG A 97 7.48 -12.36 14.40
C ARG A 97 7.18 -13.05 13.06
N SER A 98 6.77 -12.30 12.05
CA SER A 98 6.49 -12.86 10.72
C SER A 98 7.72 -13.50 10.08
N PHE A 99 8.93 -13.01 10.39
CA PHE A 99 10.19 -13.55 9.85
C PHE A 99 10.55 -14.94 10.40
N GLU A 100 9.82 -15.46 11.39
CA GLU A 100 9.96 -16.83 11.87
C GLU A 100 9.47 -17.87 10.85
N SER A 101 8.61 -17.45 9.91
CA SER A 101 8.06 -18.31 8.86
C SER A 101 8.07 -17.59 7.52
N LEU A 102 9.17 -17.76 6.77
CA LEU A 102 9.30 -17.24 5.42
C LEU A 102 8.87 -18.29 4.36
N PRO A 103 8.28 -17.85 3.24
CA PRO A 103 7.92 -16.47 2.92
C PRO A 103 6.73 -15.98 3.76
N SER A 104 6.77 -14.72 4.21
CA SER A 104 5.68 -14.11 4.97
C SER A 104 4.91 -13.11 4.10
N ARG A 105 3.59 -13.26 4.03
CA ARG A 105 2.70 -12.44 3.18
C ARG A 105 1.91 -11.42 4.01
N PHE A 106 1.84 -10.19 3.49
CA PHE A 106 1.01 -9.11 4.00
C PHE A 106 0.04 -8.69 2.90
N GLU A 107 -1.23 -8.97 3.09
CA GLU A 107 -2.23 -8.88 2.03
C GLU A 107 -2.86 -7.50 1.91
N ARG A 108 -3.27 -7.08 0.71
CA ARG A 108 -4.11 -5.87 0.48
C ARG A 108 -3.51 -4.56 0.98
N GLN A 109 -2.22 -4.36 0.77
CA GLN A 109 -1.52 -3.15 1.19
C GLN A 109 -1.73 -2.00 0.21
N ASN A 110 -1.91 -0.79 0.74
CA ASN A 110 -1.97 0.43 -0.05
C ASN A 110 -0.59 1.10 -0.06
N LEU A 111 0.11 0.99 -1.19
CA LEU A 111 1.51 1.39 -1.32
C LEU A 111 1.71 2.60 -2.24
N ILE A 112 0.64 3.22 -2.75
CA ILE A 112 0.74 4.31 -3.73
C ILE A 112 1.58 5.50 -3.20
N PHE A 113 1.59 5.73 -1.89
CA PHE A 113 2.37 6.79 -1.24
C PHE A 113 3.76 6.34 -0.75
N ARG A 114 4.20 5.12 -1.10
CA ARG A 114 5.38 4.45 -0.54
C ARG A 114 6.43 4.09 -1.60
N MET A 115 6.36 4.69 -2.79
CA MET A 115 7.29 4.37 -3.87
C MET A 115 8.77 4.57 -3.48
N HIS A 116 9.09 5.65 -2.76
CA HIS A 116 10.46 5.90 -2.30
C HIS A 116 10.95 4.87 -1.29
N GLU A 117 10.09 4.43 -0.36
CA GLU A 117 10.40 3.34 0.57
C GLU A 117 10.59 2.01 -0.16
N LEU A 118 9.78 1.72 -1.18
CA LEU A 118 9.94 0.52 -2.01
C LEU A 118 11.26 0.54 -2.78
N ASP A 119 11.65 1.67 -3.36
CA ASP A 119 12.94 1.83 -4.06
C ASP A 119 14.12 1.69 -3.08
N ALA A 120 13.98 2.21 -1.85
CA ALA A 120 14.97 2.03 -0.79
C ALA A 120 15.09 0.56 -0.36
N ILE A 121 13.97 -0.18 -0.28
CA ILE A 121 13.99 -1.61 0.02
C ILE A 121 14.61 -2.41 -1.12
N ALA A 122 14.32 -2.07 -2.39
CA ALA A 122 14.85 -2.76 -3.55
C ALA A 122 16.39 -2.69 -3.66
N THR A 123 17.00 -1.66 -3.08
CA THR A 123 18.45 -1.49 -3.00
C THR A 123 19.06 -2.00 -1.69
N ASN A 124 18.23 -2.42 -0.73
CA ASN A 124 18.67 -2.91 0.57
C ASN A 124 19.08 -4.39 0.49
N THR A 125 20.20 -4.75 1.11
CA THR A 125 20.65 -6.14 1.25
C THR A 125 20.05 -6.84 2.47
N ASP A 126 19.33 -6.14 3.36
CA ASP A 126 18.82 -6.68 4.62
C ASP A 126 17.56 -7.54 4.45
N LEU A 127 16.82 -7.37 3.36
CA LEU A 127 15.65 -8.19 3.01
C LEU A 127 15.41 -8.22 1.50
N THR A 128 14.64 -9.20 1.04
CA THR A 128 14.08 -9.21 -0.32
C THR A 128 12.56 -9.36 -0.23
N ILE A 129 11.84 -8.53 -1.00
CA ILE A 129 10.39 -8.58 -1.12
C ILE A 129 9.96 -8.83 -2.56
N ALA A 130 8.81 -9.47 -2.73
CA ALA A 130 8.05 -9.48 -3.96
C ALA A 130 6.74 -8.70 -3.75
N LEU A 131 6.28 -8.04 -4.81
CA LEU A 131 5.01 -7.33 -4.86
C LEU A 131 4.11 -8.04 -5.86
N GLU A 132 2.91 -8.40 -5.43
CA GLU A 132 1.90 -9.03 -6.29
C GLU A 132 0.60 -8.23 -6.23
N PRO A 133 -0.05 -7.91 -7.35
CA PRO A 133 -1.40 -7.35 -7.32
C PRO A 133 -2.32 -8.28 -6.52
N HIS A 134 -3.06 -7.74 -5.56
CA HIS A 134 -4.02 -8.55 -4.82
C HIS A 134 -5.14 -8.98 -5.76
N ALA A 135 -5.39 -10.28 -5.86
CA ALA A 135 -6.53 -10.79 -6.59
C ALA A 135 -7.81 -10.52 -5.79
N ASP A 136 -8.76 -9.80 -6.37
CA ASP A 136 -10.11 -9.73 -5.80
C ASP A 136 -10.75 -11.13 -5.91
N GLY A 137 -10.79 -11.85 -4.78
CA GLY A 137 -11.49 -13.12 -4.62
C GLY A 137 -13.00 -12.97 -4.47
#